data_AF-A0A7X9P855-F1
#
_entry.id   AF-A0A7X9P855-F1
#
_cell.length_a   1.000
_cell.length_b   1.000
_cell.length_c   1.000
_cell.angle_alpha   90.00
_cell.angle_beta   90.00
_cell.angle_gamma   90.00
#
_symmetry.space_group_name_H-M   'P 1'
#
loop_
_entity.id
_entity.type
_entity.pdbx_description
1 polymer ?
#
loop_
_entity_poly.entity_id
_entity_poly.type
_entity_poly.pdbx_seq_one_letter_code
_entity_poly.pdbx_strand_id
1 'polypeptide(L)'
;MGLRVDARDVLDPNARTRRAFAGRIVGRFVRAGPNAWDDYVYEAEDGGAIEVLPGVPIQVEKVGVEFRLRRGGRVVRVAWDAPPEARAAAGNDERALRRRFLEECVEIFAEEAGQGPAAAIVRKLRG
;
A
#
# COMPACT_ATOMS: atom_id res chain seq x y z
N MET A 1 3.70 -14.61 15.08
CA MET A 1 5.03 -14.20 14.59
C MET A 1 4.86 -12.88 13.87
N GLY A 2 5.50 -11.80 14.35
CA GLY A 2 5.44 -10.49 13.70
C GLY A 2 6.24 -10.48 12.40
N LEU A 3 5.73 -9.82 11.36
CA LEU A 3 6.45 -9.64 10.09
C LEU A 3 7.61 -8.66 10.33
N ARG A 4 8.84 -9.08 10.04
CA ARG A 4 10.03 -8.24 10.11
C ARG A 4 10.44 -7.80 8.70
N VAL A 5 10.78 -6.53 8.54
CA VAL A 5 11.07 -5.90 7.24
C VAL A 5 12.35 -5.06 7.37
N ASP A 6 13.25 -5.16 6.39
CA ASP A 6 14.47 -4.34 6.31
C ASP A 6 14.12 -2.85 6.34
N ALA A 7 14.96 -2.02 6.98
CA ALA A 7 14.75 -0.58 7.07
C ALA A 7 14.63 0.12 5.71
N ARG A 8 15.26 -0.42 4.67
CA ARG A 8 15.20 0.10 3.28
C ARG A 8 13.89 -0.25 2.59
N ASP A 9 13.26 -1.35 2.98
CA ASP A 9 12.07 -1.90 2.33
C ASP A 9 10.77 -1.58 3.08
N VAL A 10 10.88 -0.95 4.26
CA VAL A 10 9.71 -0.64 5.11
C VAL A 10 8.73 0.28 4.40
N LEU A 11 9.24 1.24 3.63
CA LEU A 11 8.47 2.10 2.74
C LEU A 11 9.35 2.51 1.54
N ASP A 12 9.17 1.82 0.43
CA ASP A 12 9.70 2.18 -0.90
C ASP A 12 8.51 2.54 -1.81
N PRO A 13 8.10 3.83 -1.87
CA PRO A 13 6.93 4.23 -2.63
C PRO A 13 7.05 3.83 -4.10
N ASN A 14 6.10 3.05 -4.58
CA ASN A 14 6.02 2.59 -5.97
C ASN A 14 4.84 3.20 -6.74
N ALA A 15 4.08 4.08 -6.09
CA ALA A 15 2.93 4.75 -6.64
C ALA A 15 2.59 6.03 -5.86
N ARG A 16 1.65 6.81 -6.40
CA ARG A 16 0.95 7.87 -5.68
C ARG A 16 -0.56 7.66 -5.74
N THR A 17 -1.27 8.24 -4.80
CA THR A 17 -2.74 8.24 -4.82
C THR A 17 -3.25 9.22 -5.87
N ARG A 18 -4.25 8.81 -6.64
CA ARG A 18 -4.84 9.60 -7.73
C ARG A 18 -5.96 10.53 -7.26
N ARG A 19 -6.71 10.09 -6.26
CA ARG A 19 -7.89 10.79 -5.71
C ARG A 19 -7.98 10.60 -4.21
N ALA A 20 -8.91 11.32 -3.59
CA ALA A 20 -9.26 11.07 -2.20
C ALA A 20 -10.07 9.77 -2.06
N PHE A 21 -9.84 8.99 -1.01
CA PHE A 21 -10.62 7.79 -0.68
C PHE A 21 -10.48 7.41 0.80
N ALA A 22 -11.42 6.60 1.30
CA ALA A 22 -11.39 6.08 2.66
C ALA A 22 -10.50 4.84 2.79
N GLY A 23 -9.82 4.72 3.92
CA GLY A 23 -9.07 3.54 4.31
C GLY A 23 -9.17 3.29 5.81
N ARG A 24 -8.69 2.14 6.26
CA ARG A 24 -8.53 1.81 7.68
C ARG A 24 -7.08 1.42 7.95
N ILE A 25 -6.49 1.98 8.99
CA ILE A 25 -5.17 1.54 9.45
C ILE A 25 -5.33 0.18 10.10
N VAL A 26 -4.64 -0.82 9.55
CA VAL A 26 -4.65 -2.22 10.03
C VAL A 26 -3.38 -2.59 10.79
N GLY A 27 -2.42 -1.67 10.81
CA GLY A 27 -1.22 -1.79 11.62
C GLY A 27 -0.18 -0.72 11.31
N ARG A 28 0.93 -0.78 12.04
CA ARG A 28 2.07 0.10 11.87
C ARG A 28 3.37 -0.67 11.86
N PHE A 29 4.41 -0.07 11.32
CA PHE A 29 5.76 -0.62 11.43
C PHE A 29 6.56 0.18 12.44
N VAL A 30 7.09 -0.53 13.43
CA VAL A 30 7.93 0.04 14.50
C VAL A 30 9.34 -0.49 14.35
N ARG A 31 10.31 0.38 14.56
CA ARG A 31 11.73 0.01 14.50
C ARG A 31 12.06 -0.97 15.64
N ALA A 32 12.78 -2.05 15.33
CA ALA A 32 13.13 -3.11 16.28
C ALA A 32 14.26 -2.73 17.24
N GLY A 33 15.00 -1.65 16.94
CA GLY A 33 16.12 -1.16 17.73
C GLY A 33 16.34 0.35 17.56
N PRO A 34 17.37 0.92 18.20
CA PRO A 34 17.61 2.36 18.22
C PRO A 34 18.25 2.90 16.93
N ASN A 35 18.83 2.06 16.08
CA ASN A 35 19.64 2.49 14.94
C ASN A 35 18.80 2.70 13.69
N ALA A 36 19.18 3.68 12.86
CA ALA A 36 18.45 4.03 11.65
C ALA A 36 18.34 2.89 10.60
N TRP A 37 19.24 1.91 10.65
CA TRP A 37 19.27 0.73 9.79
C TRP A 37 18.64 -0.52 10.43
N ASP A 38 18.18 -0.44 11.68
CA ASP A 38 17.51 -1.57 12.31
C ASP A 38 16.19 -1.86 11.59
N ASP A 39 15.91 -3.15 11.43
CA ASP A 39 14.66 -3.64 10.85
C ASP A 39 13.44 -3.07 11.55
N TYR A 40 12.33 -3.12 10.84
CA TYR A 40 11.02 -2.83 11.38
C TYR A 40 10.24 -4.11 11.65
N VAL A 41 9.44 -4.08 12.71
CA VAL A 41 8.44 -5.09 13.04
C VAL A 41 7.07 -4.52 12.75
N TYR A 42 6.24 -5.31 12.07
CA TYR A 42 4.83 -5.02 11.91
C TYR A 42 4.07 -5.31 13.20
N GLU A 43 3.41 -4.29 13.72
CA GLU A 43 2.46 -4.39 14.82
C GLU A 43 1.05 -4.25 14.25
N ALA A 44 0.26 -5.32 14.34
CA ALA A 44 -1.16 -5.26 14.00
C ALA A 44 -1.89 -4.42 15.05
N GLU A 45 -2.55 -3.35 14.61
CA GLU A 45 -3.34 -2.46 15.45
C GLU A 45 -4.51 -1.92 14.62
N ASP A 46 -5.66 -1.69 15.26
CA ASP A 46 -6.71 -0.88 14.65
C ASP A 46 -6.40 0.59 14.92
N GLY A 47 -5.77 1.24 13.93
CA GLY A 47 -5.47 2.68 13.99
C GLY A 47 -6.64 3.56 13.58
N GLY A 48 -7.82 2.97 13.32
CA GLY A 48 -9.04 3.66 12.94
C GLY A 48 -9.14 4.00 11.45
N ALA A 49 -10.26 4.63 11.11
CA ALA A 49 -10.52 5.12 9.76
C ALA A 49 -9.64 6.33 9.43
N ILE A 50 -9.22 6.41 8.17
CA ILE A 50 -8.49 7.54 7.62
C ILE A 50 -9.05 7.94 6.27
N GLU A 51 -8.96 9.23 5.98
CA GLU A 51 -9.07 9.74 4.61
C GLU A 51 -7.67 9.85 4.03
N VAL A 52 -7.47 9.25 2.86
CA VAL A 52 -6.23 9.33 2.10
C VAL A 52 -6.44 10.36 1.00
N LEU A 53 -5.61 11.40 1.00
CA LEU A 53 -5.68 12.50 0.04
C LEU A 53 -4.99 12.15 -1.28
N PRO A 54 -5.27 12.85 -2.40
CA PRO A 54 -4.54 12.69 -3.65
C PRO A 54 -3.07 13.12 -3.52
N GLY A 55 -2.21 12.56 -4.37
CA GLY A 55 -0.79 12.89 -4.46
C GLY A 55 0.09 12.30 -3.34
N VAL A 56 -0.47 11.47 -2.46
CA VAL A 56 0.26 10.83 -1.36
C VAL A 56 1.12 9.68 -1.92
N PRO A 57 2.45 9.67 -1.69
CA PRO A 57 3.29 8.54 -2.06
C PRO A 57 2.95 7.31 -1.21
N ILE A 58 2.74 6.18 -1.88
CA ILE A 58 2.39 4.92 -1.25
C ILE A 58 3.22 3.77 -1.82
N GLN A 59 3.39 2.73 -1.02
CA GLN A 59 3.87 1.42 -1.48
C GLN A 59 2.67 0.49 -1.55
N VAL A 60 2.25 0.14 -2.76
CA VAL A 60 1.20 -0.85 -2.96
C VAL A 60 1.78 -2.25 -2.76
N GLU A 61 1.07 -3.08 -1.98
CA GLU A 61 1.46 -4.47 -1.74
C GLU A 61 1.29 -5.34 -2.98
N LYS A 62 2.00 -6.48 -3.01
CA LYS A 62 1.94 -7.45 -4.13
C LYS A 62 0.51 -8.01 -4.33
N VAL A 63 -0.24 -8.17 -3.24
CA VAL A 63 -1.58 -8.77 -3.19
C VAL A 63 -2.54 -7.92 -2.35
N GLY A 64 -3.85 -8.15 -2.54
CA GLY A 64 -4.90 -7.46 -1.79
C GLY A 64 -5.06 -5.97 -2.16
N VAL A 65 -5.76 -5.25 -1.29
CA VAL A 65 -6.04 -3.80 -1.41
C VAL A 65 -5.37 -3.00 -0.30
N GLU A 66 -4.29 -3.55 0.24
CA GLU A 66 -3.50 -2.94 1.29
C GLU A 66 -2.28 -2.23 0.70
N PHE A 67 -1.85 -1.17 1.37
CA PHE A 67 -0.71 -0.37 0.98
C PHE A 67 -0.07 0.27 2.22
N ARG A 68 1.17 0.72 2.06
CA ARG A 68 1.91 1.44 3.10
C ARG A 68 2.04 2.91 2.72
N LEU A 69 2.01 3.77 3.72
CA LEU A 69 2.24 5.20 3.56
C LEU A 69 2.95 5.78 4.78
N ARG A 70 3.46 7.01 4.63
CA ARG A 70 3.99 7.79 5.75
C ARG A 70 2.90 8.66 6.36
N ARG A 71 2.69 8.56 7.67
CA ARG A 71 1.79 9.42 8.44
C ARG A 71 2.46 9.83 9.75
N GLY A 72 2.62 11.14 9.98
CA GLY A 72 3.21 11.65 11.23
C GLY A 72 4.57 11.04 11.57
N GLY A 73 5.45 10.85 10.57
CA GLY A 73 6.76 10.21 10.71
C GLY A 73 6.74 8.67 10.78
N ARG A 74 5.57 8.05 10.94
CA ARG A 74 5.41 6.59 11.06
C ARG A 74 5.05 5.93 9.74
N VAL A 75 5.47 4.67 9.56
CA VAL A 75 4.96 3.80 8.51
C VAL A 75 3.67 3.17 9.02
N VAL A 76 2.59 3.28 8.26
CA VAL A 76 1.34 2.58 8.56
C VAL A 76 0.95 1.70 7.38
N ARG A 77 0.32 0.57 7.68
CA ARG A 77 -0.35 -0.29 6.70
C ARG A 77 -1.84 0.03 6.72
N VAL A 78 -2.38 0.28 5.55
CA VAL A 78 -3.76 0.74 5.37
C VAL A 78 -4.45 -0.23 4.43
N ALA A 79 -5.64 -0.68 4.82
CA ALA A 79 -6.56 -1.37 3.92
C ALA A 79 -7.48 -0.33 3.28
N TRP A 80 -7.63 -0.40 1.96
CA TRP A 80 -8.63 0.41 1.26
C TRP A 80 -10.03 0.03 1.73
N ASP A 81 -10.83 1.02 2.16
CA ASP A 81 -12.24 0.79 2.44
C ASP A 81 -13.03 0.96 1.15
N ALA A 82 -13.13 -0.14 0.41
CA ALA A 82 -13.81 -0.15 -0.87
C ALA A 82 -15.28 0.26 -0.71
N PRO A 83 -15.77 1.24 -1.49
CA PRO A 83 -17.14 1.67 -1.39
C PRO A 83 -18.10 0.54 -1.84
N PRO A 84 -19.38 0.56 -1.41
CA PRO A 84 -20.31 -0.54 -1.64
C PRO A 84 -20.44 -0.95 -3.12
N GLU A 85 -20.41 0.01 -4.05
CA GLU A 85 -20.45 -0.22 -5.49
C GLU A 85 -19.22 -0.97 -6.01
N ALA A 86 -18.03 -0.68 -5.48
CA ALA A 86 -16.80 -1.38 -5.85
C ALA A 86 -16.81 -2.82 -5.31
N ARG A 87 -17.31 -3.02 -4.08
CA ARG A 87 -17.50 -4.35 -3.49
C ARG A 87 -18.54 -5.16 -4.26
N ALA A 88 -19.67 -4.56 -4.60
CA ALA A 88 -20.73 -5.22 -5.37
C ALA A 88 -20.25 -5.64 -6.77
N ALA A 89 -19.50 -4.77 -7.44
CA ALA A 89 -18.93 -5.06 -8.76
C ALA A 89 -17.85 -6.16 -8.73
N ALA A 90 -17.06 -6.24 -7.64
CA ALA A 90 -16.07 -7.28 -7.46
C ALA A 90 -16.66 -8.62 -6.97
N GLY A 91 -17.82 -8.58 -6.29
CA GLY A 91 -18.37 -9.74 -5.61
C GLY A 91 -17.39 -10.28 -4.56
N ASN A 92 -17.12 -11.58 -4.61
CA ASN A 92 -16.12 -12.26 -3.75
C ASN A 92 -14.73 -12.37 -4.40
N ASP A 93 -14.49 -11.73 -5.56
CA ASP A 93 -13.20 -11.80 -6.25
C ASP A 93 -12.24 -10.71 -5.75
N GLU A 94 -11.30 -11.11 -4.89
CA GLU A 94 -10.26 -10.22 -4.36
C GLU A 94 -9.35 -9.63 -5.46
N ARG A 95 -9.16 -10.34 -6.58
CA ARG A 95 -8.37 -9.83 -7.71
C ARG A 95 -9.15 -8.75 -8.45
N ALA A 96 -10.46 -8.91 -8.60
CA ALA A 96 -11.33 -7.87 -9.17
C ALA A 96 -11.33 -6.63 -8.27
N LEU A 97 -11.42 -6.80 -6.94
CA LEU A 97 -11.37 -5.69 -5.99
C LEU A 97 -10.03 -4.98 -6.01
N ARG A 98 -8.92 -5.73 -6.09
CA ARG A 98 -7.59 -5.17 -6.27
C ARG A 98 -7.47 -4.37 -7.56
N ARG A 99 -7.98 -4.90 -8.67
CA ARG A 99 -7.94 -4.20 -9.95
C ARG A 99 -8.64 -2.84 -9.85
N ARG A 100 -9.82 -2.81 -9.22
CA ARG A 100 -10.58 -1.59 -8.96
C ARG A 100 -9.79 -0.59 -8.11
N PHE A 101 -9.19 -1.05 -7.01
CA PHE A 101 -8.34 -0.20 -6.18
C PHE A 101 -7.23 0.47 -7.01
N LEU A 102 -6.51 -0.33 -7.81
CA LEU A 102 -5.42 0.16 -8.63
C LEU A 102 -5.88 1.14 -9.70
N GLU A 103 -7.00 0.85 -10.39
CA GLU A 103 -7.52 1.68 -11.48
C GLU A 103 -8.10 3.01 -10.98
N GLU A 104 -8.80 3.00 -9.84
CA GLU A 104 -9.55 4.15 -9.36
C GLU A 104 -8.73 5.04 -8.41
N CYS A 105 -7.87 4.44 -7.59
CA CYS A 105 -7.24 5.14 -6.47
C CYS A 105 -5.74 5.38 -6.66
N VAL A 106 -5.08 4.66 -7.58
CA VAL A 106 -3.62 4.60 -7.65
C VAL A 106 -3.12 5.05 -9.02
N GLU A 107 -2.03 5.82 -9.00
CA GLU A 107 -1.21 6.11 -10.16
C GLU A 107 0.19 5.53 -9.90
N ILE A 108 0.51 4.42 -10.59
CA ILE A 108 1.82 3.77 -10.47
C ILE A 108 2.88 4.69 -11.06
N PHE A 109 4.02 4.83 -10.39
CA PHE A 109 5.14 5.55 -10.96
C PHE A 109 5.60 4.83 -12.23
N ALA A 110 5.40 5.47 -13.38
CA ALA A 110 6.02 5.03 -14.62
C ALA A 110 7.52 5.29 -14.46
N GLU A 111 8.34 4.24 -14.43
CA GLU A 111 9.76 4.41 -14.72
C GLU A 111 9.85 5.05 -16.12
N GLU A 112 10.58 6.15 -16.25
CA GLU A 112 10.75 6.81 -17.54
C GLU A 112 11.22 5.81 -18.61
N ALA A 113 10.53 5.86 -19.75
CA ALA A 113 10.79 5.17 -21.02
C ALA A 113 10.43 3.67 -21.12
N GLY A 114 9.23 3.40 -21.65
CA GLY A 114 9.09 2.44 -22.75
C GLY A 114 8.44 1.07 -22.49
N GLN A 115 7.99 0.75 -21.27
CA GLN A 115 7.26 -0.51 -21.03
C GLN A 115 6.00 -0.28 -20.20
N GLY A 116 4.87 -0.71 -20.74
CA GLY A 116 3.55 -0.53 -20.13
C GLY A 116 3.43 -1.14 -18.73
N PRO A 117 2.47 -0.66 -17.92
CA PRO A 117 2.37 -0.91 -16.49
C PRO A 117 2.31 -2.40 -16.08
N ALA A 118 1.85 -3.28 -16.97
CA ALA A 118 1.81 -4.72 -16.72
C ALA A 118 3.20 -5.37 -16.64
N ALA A 119 4.19 -4.86 -17.38
CA ALA A 119 5.54 -5.44 -17.44
C ALA A 119 6.38 -5.10 -16.18
N ALA A 120 6.22 -3.89 -15.65
CA ALA A 120 6.88 -3.44 -14.41
C ALA A 120 6.42 -4.27 -13.20
N ILE A 121 5.13 -4.59 -13.13
CA ILE A 121 4.55 -5.43 -12.08
C ILE A 121 5.17 -6.83 -12.10
N VAL A 122 5.27 -7.47 -13.28
CA VAL A 122 5.83 -8.83 -13.38
C VAL A 122 7.29 -8.88 -12.94
N ARG A 123 8.08 -7.83 -13.17
CA ARG A 123 9.51 -7.81 -12.79
C ARG A 123 9.72 -7.65 -11.28
N LYS A 124 9.02 -6.72 -10.62
CA LYS A 124 9.14 -6.54 -9.15
C LYS A 124 8.49 -7.68 -8.34
N LEU A 125 7.54 -8.40 -8.92
CA LEU A 125 6.91 -9.54 -8.26
C LEU A 125 7.72 -10.84 -8.33
N ARG A 126 8.64 -10.97 -9.29
CA ARG A 126 9.48 -12.16 -9.52
C ARG A 126 10.87 -12.11 -8.87
N GLY A 127 11.25 -10.97 -8.29
CA GLY A 127 12.39 -10.82 -7.39
C GLY A 127 12.02 -11.14 -5.95
#